data_AF-A0A848L5Z0-F1
#
_entry.id   AF-A0A848L5Z0-F1
#
_cell.length_a   1.000
_cell.length_b   1.000
_cell.length_c   1.000
_cell.angle_alpha   90.00
_cell.angle_beta   90.00
_cell.angle_gamma   90.00
#
_symmetry.space_group_name_H-M   'P 1'
#
loop_
_entity.id
_entity.type
_entity.pdbx_description
1 polymer ?
#
loop_
_entity_poly.entity_id
_entity_poly.type
_entity_poly.pdbx_seq_one_letter_code
_entity_poly.pdbx_strand_id
1 'polypeptide(L)'
;MATKVGVNQRTVVHKDSGGVTIAAPDVCLTPAPPAPPVPIPYPNIAKSADTDKAAKSVTVDGNPMCHAESVFSTSTGDEAGTNKGVASGKTQGKAEFVSYSFDVKVEGKGAARALDLMLHNDKNTPPAPLVQPPLVAILPPEPEEKPKEWKLVKIEVL
;
A
#
# COMPACT_ATOMS: atom_id res chain seq x y z
N MET A 1 6.03 -10.61 -5.81
CA MET A 1 7.30 -11.09 -5.22
C MET A 1 7.52 -10.36 -3.91
N ALA A 2 8.11 -10.98 -2.88
CA ALA A 2 8.48 -10.25 -1.68
C ALA A 2 9.55 -9.21 -2.02
N THR A 3 9.34 -7.95 -1.60
CA THR A 3 10.35 -6.91 -1.81
C THR A 3 11.57 -7.14 -0.93
N LYS A 4 12.74 -6.70 -1.41
CA LYS A 4 14.02 -6.83 -0.71
C LYS A 4 14.31 -5.65 0.22
N VAL A 5 13.50 -4.59 0.16
CA VAL A 5 13.74 -3.34 0.89
C VAL A 5 12.70 -3.15 1.98
N GLY A 6 13.19 -2.80 3.18
CA GLY A 6 12.36 -2.45 4.33
C GLY A 6 12.53 -1.00 4.75
N VAL A 7 11.45 -0.40 5.22
CA VAL A 7 11.41 0.90 5.89
C VAL A 7 10.67 0.72 7.22
N ASN A 8 11.30 1.14 8.32
CA ASN A 8 10.78 0.93 9.68
C ASN A 8 10.34 -0.52 9.94
N GLN A 9 11.17 -1.49 9.56
CA GLN A 9 10.91 -2.94 9.70
C GLN A 9 9.69 -3.46 8.93
N ARG A 10 9.12 -2.66 8.02
CA ARG A 10 8.01 -3.03 7.14
C ARG A 10 8.48 -2.98 5.71
N THR A 11 8.01 -3.89 4.88
CA THR A 11 8.35 -3.90 3.46
C THR A 11 7.80 -2.66 2.76
N VAL A 12 8.56 -2.10 1.82
CA VAL A 12 8.08 -1.00 0.96
C VAL A 12 7.07 -1.51 -0.07
N VAL A 13 6.25 -0.62 -0.60
CA VAL A 13 5.21 -0.99 -1.58
C VAL A 13 5.63 -0.52 -2.97
N HIS A 14 5.41 -1.38 -3.96
CA HIS A 14 5.52 -1.08 -5.40
C HIS A 14 4.60 -2.04 -6.17
N LYS A 15 4.44 -1.89 -7.49
CA LYS A 15 3.44 -2.68 -8.23
C LYS A 15 3.57 -4.21 -8.08
N ASP A 16 4.79 -4.72 -8.12
CA ASP A 16 5.07 -6.17 -8.06
C ASP A 16 5.33 -6.71 -6.64
N SER A 17 5.17 -5.86 -5.61
CA SER A 17 5.44 -6.20 -4.20
C SER A 17 4.45 -7.21 -3.61
N GLY A 18 3.33 -7.47 -4.29
CA GLY A 18 2.32 -8.45 -3.90
C GLY A 18 1.42 -7.97 -2.77
N GLY A 19 1.24 -6.65 -2.60
CA GLY A 19 0.35 -6.08 -1.62
C GLY A 19 -1.13 -6.30 -1.98
N VAL A 20 -1.93 -6.69 -0.99
CA VAL A 20 -3.39 -6.81 -1.08
C VAL A 20 -4.01 -6.17 0.15
N THR A 21 -5.01 -5.34 -0.05
CA THR A 21 -5.83 -4.77 1.02
C THR A 21 -7.28 -5.18 0.79
N ILE A 22 -7.98 -5.52 1.87
CA ILE A 22 -9.38 -5.91 1.87
C ILE A 22 -10.07 -5.05 2.93
N ALA A 23 -11.00 -4.21 2.49
CA ALA A 23 -11.76 -3.31 3.35
C ALA A 23 -13.24 -3.74 3.38
N ALA A 24 -13.85 -3.62 4.56
CA ALA A 24 -15.28 -3.77 4.76
C ALA A 24 -15.70 -2.98 6.02
N PRO A 25 -16.95 -2.47 6.09
CA PRO A 25 -17.94 -2.49 5.02
C PRO A 25 -17.69 -1.41 3.94
N ASP A 26 -17.90 -1.78 2.68
CA ASP A 26 -18.10 -0.87 1.54
C ASP A 26 -19.61 -0.74 1.30
N VAL A 27 -20.24 0.28 1.89
CA VAL A 27 -21.72 0.37 1.88
C VAL A 27 -22.18 0.97 0.56
N CYS A 28 -22.82 0.15 -0.28
CA CYS A 28 -23.37 0.56 -1.56
C CYS A 28 -24.90 0.40 -1.61
N LEU A 29 -25.57 1.29 -2.33
CA LEU A 29 -26.99 1.18 -2.61
C LEU A 29 -27.22 0.06 -3.63
N THR A 30 -28.01 -0.91 -3.25
CA THR A 30 -28.28 -2.11 -4.06
C THR A 30 -29.74 -2.16 -4.48
N PRO A 31 -30.06 -2.42 -5.77
CA PRO A 31 -31.44 -2.58 -6.22
C PRO A 31 -32.18 -3.66 -5.43
N ALA A 32 -33.38 -3.32 -4.95
CA ALA A 32 -34.23 -4.25 -4.20
C ALA A 32 -35.70 -4.18 -4.67
N PRO A 33 -36.01 -4.30 -5.98
CA PRO A 33 -37.37 -4.14 -6.47
C PRO A 33 -38.34 -5.17 -5.85
N PRO A 34 -39.59 -4.78 -5.54
CA PRO A 34 -40.20 -3.47 -5.83
C PRO A 34 -39.87 -2.35 -4.81
N ALA A 35 -39.07 -2.64 -3.79
CA ALA A 35 -38.66 -1.64 -2.79
C ALA A 35 -37.56 -0.69 -3.33
N PRO A 36 -37.38 0.49 -2.70
CA PRO A 36 -36.25 1.37 -2.98
C PRO A 36 -34.90 0.67 -2.74
N PRO A 37 -33.81 1.15 -3.36
CA PRO A 37 -32.47 0.61 -3.10
C PRO A 37 -32.12 0.62 -1.61
N VAL A 38 -31.49 -0.46 -1.15
CA VAL A 38 -31.09 -0.64 0.25
C VAL A 38 -29.57 -0.55 0.40
N PRO A 39 -29.06 0.03 1.50
CA PRO A 39 -27.63 0.04 1.79
C PRO A 39 -27.16 -1.37 2.18
N ILE A 40 -26.27 -1.96 1.40
CA ILE A 40 -25.68 -3.28 1.65
C ILE A 40 -24.18 -3.14 1.86
N PRO A 41 -23.60 -3.74 2.92
CA PRO A 41 -22.16 -3.77 3.11
C PRO A 41 -21.51 -4.80 2.20
N TYR A 42 -20.59 -4.35 1.34
CA TYR A 42 -19.77 -5.20 0.48
C TYR A 42 -18.33 -5.32 1.00
N PRO A 43 -17.61 -6.40 0.65
CA PRO A 43 -16.16 -6.39 0.69
C PRO A 43 -15.62 -5.54 -0.47
N ASN A 44 -14.47 -4.93 -0.27
CA ASN A 44 -13.76 -4.21 -1.33
C ASN A 44 -12.26 -4.52 -1.28
N ILE A 45 -11.71 -4.95 -2.41
CA ILE A 45 -10.35 -5.46 -2.55
C ILE A 45 -9.57 -4.58 -3.52
N ALA A 46 -8.39 -4.11 -3.08
CA ALA A 46 -7.44 -3.40 -3.93
C ALA A 46 -6.06 -4.07 -3.85
N LYS A 47 -5.28 -3.95 -4.94
CA LYS A 47 -4.02 -4.67 -5.10
C LYS A 47 -2.90 -3.73 -5.51
N SER A 48 -1.68 -4.01 -5.04
CA SER A 48 -0.49 -3.25 -5.43
C SER A 48 -0.23 -3.30 -6.93
N ALA A 49 -0.66 -4.36 -7.62
CA ALA A 49 -0.53 -4.47 -9.07
C ALA A 49 -1.16 -3.29 -9.82
N ASP A 50 -2.17 -2.64 -9.23
CA ASP A 50 -2.89 -1.50 -9.78
C ASP A 50 -2.27 -0.15 -9.35
N THR A 51 -1.05 -0.15 -8.80
CA THR A 51 -0.34 1.07 -8.37
C THR A 51 -0.29 2.12 -9.47
N ASP A 52 -0.67 3.34 -9.10
CA ASP A 52 -0.53 4.56 -9.88
C ASP A 52 0.05 5.67 -8.97
N LYS A 53 0.62 6.72 -9.59
CA LYS A 53 1.24 7.87 -8.91
C LYS A 53 2.35 7.45 -7.94
N ALA A 54 3.12 6.43 -8.30
CA ALA A 54 4.36 6.08 -7.63
C ALA A 54 5.46 7.11 -7.92
N ALA A 55 6.60 6.98 -7.23
CA ALA A 55 7.76 7.84 -7.41
C ALA A 55 8.28 7.86 -8.86
N LYS A 56 8.94 8.95 -9.27
CA LYS A 56 9.50 9.08 -10.63
C LYS A 56 10.95 8.63 -10.72
N SER A 57 11.72 8.86 -9.65
CA SER A 57 13.18 8.67 -9.61
C SER A 57 13.62 7.53 -8.71
N VAL A 58 12.80 7.16 -7.71
CA VAL A 58 13.13 6.12 -6.73
C VAL A 58 12.50 4.80 -7.16
N THR A 59 13.35 3.80 -7.39
CA THR A 59 12.93 2.45 -7.76
C THR A 59 13.40 1.42 -6.74
N VAL A 60 12.58 0.39 -6.54
CA VAL A 60 12.86 -0.78 -5.73
C VAL A 60 12.42 -2.00 -6.52
N ASP A 61 13.28 -3.03 -6.59
CA ASP A 61 13.00 -4.24 -7.36
C ASP A 61 12.58 -3.95 -8.83
N GLY A 62 13.23 -2.95 -9.43
CA GLY A 62 12.96 -2.50 -10.81
C GLY A 62 11.66 -1.68 -10.99
N ASN A 63 10.95 -1.37 -9.91
CA ASN A 63 9.65 -0.71 -9.95
C ASN A 63 9.67 0.63 -9.19
N PRO A 64 8.93 1.65 -9.66
CA PRO A 64 8.64 2.86 -8.89
C PRO A 64 8.13 2.56 -7.46
N MET A 65 8.76 3.17 -6.45
CA MET A 65 8.36 3.00 -5.06
C MET A 65 7.11 3.84 -4.74
N CYS A 66 6.15 3.27 -4.01
CA CYS A 66 4.97 3.99 -3.53
C CYS A 66 5.32 4.92 -2.36
N HIS A 67 4.56 6.01 -2.28
CA HIS A 67 4.65 7.02 -1.23
C HIS A 67 3.24 7.52 -0.87
N ALA A 68 3.14 8.48 0.05
CA ALA A 68 1.87 9.01 0.58
C ALA A 68 0.82 9.41 -0.48
N GLU A 69 1.22 9.88 -1.66
CA GLU A 69 0.30 10.26 -2.74
C GLU A 69 0.00 9.15 -3.76
N SER A 70 0.63 7.98 -3.60
CA SER A 70 0.38 6.84 -4.48
C SER A 70 -0.99 6.25 -4.18
N VAL A 71 -1.57 5.61 -5.19
CA VAL A 71 -2.89 4.99 -5.10
C VAL A 71 -2.86 3.63 -5.77
N PHE A 72 -3.79 2.76 -5.42
CA PHE A 72 -4.18 1.66 -6.31
C PHE A 72 -5.34 2.17 -7.14
N SER A 73 -5.17 2.20 -8.46
CA SER A 73 -6.06 2.91 -9.38
C SER A 73 -7.51 2.38 -9.37
N THR A 74 -7.71 1.14 -8.93
CA THR A 74 -9.02 0.51 -8.84
C THR A 74 -9.14 -0.42 -7.64
N SER A 75 -10.38 -0.82 -7.36
CA SER A 75 -10.75 -1.82 -6.38
C SER A 75 -12.03 -2.54 -6.81
N THR A 76 -12.32 -3.70 -6.23
CA THR A 76 -13.37 -4.63 -6.70
C THR A 76 -14.07 -5.33 -5.55
N GLY A 77 -15.28 -5.85 -5.77
CA GLY A 77 -16.07 -6.60 -4.78
C GLY A 77 -17.43 -5.97 -4.44
N ASP A 78 -17.64 -4.71 -4.82
CA ASP A 78 -18.83 -3.90 -4.55
C ASP A 78 -19.73 -3.67 -5.79
N GLU A 79 -19.44 -4.35 -6.91
CA GLU A 79 -20.10 -4.14 -8.20
C GLU A 79 -21.61 -4.45 -8.18
N ALA A 80 -22.06 -5.32 -7.25
CA ALA A 80 -23.48 -5.62 -7.07
C ALA A 80 -24.27 -4.42 -6.51
N GLY A 81 -23.61 -3.48 -5.84
CA GLY A 81 -24.18 -2.22 -5.39
C GLY A 81 -24.32 -1.23 -6.53
N THR A 82 -25.07 -1.55 -7.59
CA THR A 82 -25.12 -0.79 -8.85
C THR A 82 -25.55 0.67 -8.70
N ASN A 83 -26.20 1.02 -7.60
CA ASN A 83 -26.56 2.40 -7.27
C ASN A 83 -25.48 3.12 -6.46
N LYS A 84 -24.29 2.51 -6.38
CA LYS A 84 -23.01 3.05 -5.94
C LYS A 84 -22.88 3.25 -4.43
N GLY A 85 -21.65 3.50 -4.01
CA GLY A 85 -21.26 3.75 -2.63
C GLY A 85 -21.97 4.95 -2.04
N VAL A 86 -22.45 4.81 -0.78
CA VAL A 86 -23.21 5.85 -0.08
C VAL A 86 -22.38 7.12 0.13
N ALA A 87 -21.08 6.99 0.39
CA ALA A 87 -20.17 8.12 0.56
C ALA A 87 -19.45 8.49 -0.75
N SER A 88 -19.02 7.50 -1.55
CA SER A 88 -18.20 7.76 -2.73
C SER A 88 -18.99 8.12 -4.00
N GLY A 89 -20.26 7.70 -4.08
CA GLY A 89 -21.03 7.76 -5.32
C GLY A 89 -20.39 6.95 -6.45
N LYS A 90 -19.62 5.91 -6.13
CA LYS A 90 -18.97 4.98 -7.08
C LYS A 90 -19.13 3.52 -6.66
N THR A 91 -19.14 2.63 -7.64
CA THR A 91 -18.75 1.24 -7.45
C THR A 91 -17.41 1.06 -8.10
N GLN A 92 -16.50 0.33 -7.48
CA GLN A 92 -15.11 0.27 -7.91
C GLN A 92 -14.47 1.68 -7.90
N GLY A 93 -13.32 1.79 -7.28
CA GLY A 93 -12.67 3.09 -7.20
C GLY A 93 -11.27 2.95 -6.64
N LYS A 94 -10.51 4.04 -6.68
CA LYS A 94 -9.14 3.99 -6.20
C LYS A 94 -9.08 3.66 -4.70
N ALA A 95 -8.03 2.96 -4.30
CA ALA A 95 -7.62 2.88 -2.91
C ALA A 95 -6.45 3.85 -2.65
N GLU A 96 -6.53 4.65 -1.60
CA GLU A 96 -5.52 5.67 -1.25
C GLU A 96 -4.95 5.46 0.15
N PHE A 97 -3.64 5.66 0.30
CA PHE A 97 -2.96 5.57 1.60
C PHE A 97 -3.39 6.70 2.54
N VAL A 98 -3.67 6.35 3.79
CA VAL A 98 -3.96 7.30 4.88
C VAL A 98 -2.96 7.21 6.02
N SER A 99 -2.06 6.24 5.99
CA SER A 99 -0.84 6.24 6.79
C SER A 99 0.37 5.92 5.93
N TYR A 100 1.55 6.31 6.41
CA TYR A 100 2.83 6.15 5.75
C TYR A 100 3.95 6.40 6.76
N SER A 101 5.21 6.21 6.36
CA SER A 101 6.36 6.57 7.19
C SER A 101 6.45 8.08 7.43
N PHE A 102 6.74 8.48 8.67
CA PHE A 102 6.93 9.87 9.07
C PHE A 102 8.39 10.36 8.91
N ASP A 103 9.35 9.43 8.99
CA ASP A 103 10.78 9.68 9.03
C ASP A 103 11.46 9.40 7.70
N VAL A 104 11.01 8.38 6.96
CA VAL A 104 11.56 8.04 5.64
C VAL A 104 10.67 8.60 4.55
N LYS A 105 11.27 9.43 3.69
CA LYS A 105 10.59 10.12 2.60
C LYS A 105 11.13 9.67 1.24
N VAL A 106 10.21 9.49 0.30
CA VAL A 106 10.46 9.27 -1.12
C VAL A 106 9.96 10.51 -1.86
N GLU A 107 10.86 11.22 -2.52
CA GLU A 107 10.53 12.47 -3.23
C GLU A 107 9.80 13.49 -2.33
N GLY A 108 10.22 13.58 -1.06
CA GLY A 108 9.64 14.48 -0.06
C GLY A 108 8.34 13.99 0.59
N LYS A 109 7.78 12.86 0.15
CA LYS A 109 6.53 12.26 0.64
C LYS A 109 6.82 11.03 1.50
N GLY A 110 6.02 10.78 2.53
CA GLY A 110 6.24 9.60 3.39
C GLY A 110 6.22 8.29 2.59
N ALA A 111 7.17 7.39 2.88
CA ALA A 111 7.24 6.08 2.23
C ALA A 111 6.00 5.23 2.58
N ALA A 112 5.35 4.63 1.57
CA ALA A 112 4.25 3.69 1.79
C ALA A 112 4.81 2.29 2.07
N ARG A 113 4.27 1.61 3.09
CA ARG A 113 4.79 0.33 3.60
C ARG A 113 3.65 -0.67 3.78
N ALA A 114 4.02 -1.93 3.97
CA ALA A 114 3.10 -2.92 4.51
C ALA A 114 2.50 -2.45 5.84
N LEU A 115 1.25 -2.82 6.07
CA LEU A 115 0.41 -2.43 7.20
C LEU A 115 0.06 -0.94 7.27
N ASP A 116 0.46 -0.13 6.30
CA ASP A 116 -0.10 1.20 6.16
C ASP A 116 -1.56 1.10 5.69
N LEU A 117 -2.41 1.96 6.25
CA LEU A 117 -3.85 1.92 6.06
C LEU A 117 -4.24 2.57 4.73
N MET A 118 -5.28 2.04 4.10
CA MET A 118 -5.86 2.55 2.87
C MET A 118 -7.37 2.71 2.99
N LEU A 119 -7.91 3.74 2.34
CA LEU A 119 -9.34 3.93 2.12
C LEU A 119 -9.69 3.48 0.71
N HIS A 120 -10.72 2.65 0.56
CA HIS A 120 -11.09 2.07 -0.74
C HIS A 120 -12.27 2.77 -1.38
N ASN A 121 -12.49 2.51 -2.67
CA ASN A 121 -13.60 3.03 -3.47
C ASN A 121 -13.82 4.53 -3.25
N ASP A 122 -12.75 5.34 -3.41
CA ASP A 122 -12.82 6.78 -3.17
C ASP A 122 -13.38 7.15 -1.77
N LYS A 123 -12.91 6.44 -0.73
CA LYS A 123 -13.26 6.64 0.69
C LYS A 123 -14.65 6.17 1.09
N ASN A 124 -15.19 5.16 0.40
CA ASN A 124 -16.46 4.54 0.81
C ASN A 124 -16.32 3.55 1.97
N THR A 125 -15.10 3.07 2.24
CA THR A 125 -14.81 2.11 3.30
C THR A 125 -14.12 2.77 4.51
N PRO A 126 -14.16 2.16 5.70
CA PRO A 126 -13.18 2.45 6.74
C PRO A 126 -11.75 2.12 6.28
N PRO A 127 -10.72 2.67 6.96
CA PRO A 127 -9.33 2.33 6.68
C PRO A 127 -9.03 0.84 6.92
N ALA A 128 -8.35 0.20 5.97
CA ALA A 128 -7.90 -1.19 6.07
C ALA A 128 -6.39 -1.30 5.78
N PRO A 129 -5.65 -2.21 6.44
CA PRO A 129 -4.21 -2.33 6.24
C PRO A 129 -3.86 -3.02 4.93
N LEU A 130 -2.82 -2.51 4.26
CA LEU A 130 -2.19 -3.22 3.14
C LEU A 130 -1.35 -4.40 3.65
N VAL A 131 -1.78 -5.62 3.34
CA VAL A 131 -1.04 -6.83 3.69
C VAL A 131 -0.10 -7.19 2.54
N GLN A 132 1.16 -7.50 2.86
CA GLN A 132 2.20 -7.84 1.88
C GLN A 132 3.10 -8.94 2.46
N PRO A 133 3.78 -9.76 1.63
CA PRO A 133 4.81 -10.66 2.13
C PRO A 133 5.81 -9.96 3.06
N PRO A 134 6.26 -10.61 4.14
CA PRO A 134 7.17 -9.99 5.10
C PRO A 134 8.54 -9.74 4.48
N LEU A 135 9.32 -8.88 5.14
CA LEU A 135 10.72 -8.67 4.76
C LEU A 135 11.51 -9.92 5.13
N VAL A 136 11.96 -10.66 4.12
CA VAL A 136 12.87 -11.79 4.32
C VAL A 136 14.29 -11.26 4.27
N ALA A 137 14.85 -10.94 5.45
CA ALA A 137 16.27 -10.71 5.59
C ALA A 137 16.98 -12.07 5.58
N ILE A 138 17.54 -12.47 4.43
CA ILE A 138 18.62 -13.47 4.45
C ILE A 138 19.79 -12.74 5.08
N LEU A 139 19.98 -12.92 6.40
CA LEU A 139 21.21 -12.48 7.04
C LEU A 139 22.36 -13.19 6.29
N PRO A 140 23.33 -12.46 5.72
CA PRO A 140 24.54 -13.13 5.29
C PRO A 140 25.07 -13.91 6.49
N PRO A 141 25.64 -15.11 6.29
CA PRO A 141 26.32 -15.81 7.37
C PRO A 141 27.28 -14.80 8.02
N GLU A 142 27.26 -14.74 9.36
CA GLU A 142 28.18 -13.89 10.10
C GLU A 142 29.60 -14.22 9.57
N PRO A 143 30.38 -13.21 9.13
CA PRO A 143 31.72 -13.49 8.62
C PRO A 143 32.49 -14.24 9.70
N GLU A 144 33.01 -15.43 9.35
CA GLU A 144 33.69 -16.34 10.29
C GLU A 144 34.87 -15.65 11.01
N GLU A 145 35.42 -14.59 10.41
CA GLU A 145 36.40 -13.72 11.06
C GLU A 145 35.86 -12.29 11.21
N LYS A 146 35.70 -11.88 12.48
CA LYS A 146 35.59 -10.45 12.83
C LYS A 146 36.93 -9.77 12.47
N PRO A 147 36.93 -8.67 11.70
CA PRO A 147 38.17 -7.98 11.37
C PRO A 147 38.88 -7.55 12.65
N LYS A 148 40.15 -7.95 12.79
CA LYS A 148 40.96 -7.72 14.01
C LYS A 148 41.33 -6.24 14.21
N GLU A 149 41.15 -5.40 13.21
CA GLU A 149 41.43 -3.97 13.28
C GLU A 149 40.46 -3.17 12.42
N TRP A 150 39.82 -2.18 13.03
CA TRP A 150 39.10 -1.14 12.30
C TRP A 150 40.11 -0.07 11.87
N LYS A 151 40.45 -0.01 10.58
CA LYS A 151 41.20 1.13 10.04
C LYS A 151 40.22 2.27 9.76
N LEU A 152 40.28 3.31 10.59
CA LEU A 152 39.67 4.61 10.31
C LEU A 152 40.35 5.19 9.07
N VAL A 153 39.70 5.07 7.91
CA VAL A 153 40.12 5.74 6.69
C VAL A 153 39.50 7.14 6.73
N LYS A 154 40.23 8.06 7.37
CA LYS A 154 40.14 9.53 7.30
C LYS A 154 38.71 10.12 7.17
N ILE A 155 38.25 10.76 8.24
CA ILE A 155 37.08 11.65 8.20
C ILE A 155 37.57 13.02 7.73
N GLU A 156 37.23 13.42 6.51
CA GLU A 156 37.37 14.82 6.09
C GLU A 156 36.05 15.53 6.38
N VAL A 157 36.10 16.45 7.34
CA VAL A 157 35.00 17.36 7.67
C VAL A 157 35.18 18.60 6.79
N LEU A 158 34.18 18.90 5.97
CA LEU A 158 33.96 20.21 5.36
C LEU A 158 32.94 20.98 6.17
#